data_AF-A0A1H7EG89-F1
#
_entry.id   AF-A0A1H7EG89-F1
#
_cell.length_a   1.000
_cell.length_b   1.000
_cell.length_c   1.000
_cell.angle_alpha   90.00
_cell.angle_beta   90.00
_cell.angle_gamma   90.00
#
_symmetry.space_group_name_H-M   'P 1'
#
loop_
_entity.id
_entity.type
_entity.pdbx_description
1 polymer ?
#
loop_
_entity_poly.entity_id
_entity_poly.type
_entity_poly.pdbx_seq_one_letter_code
_entity_poly.pdbx_strand_id
1 'polypeptide(L)'
;TEYVLSAPVLLAGEDVPVRSLHGKLVRTNLTGKKGPMLPRDLPRFPVRQWLQYLAELDRDTVLDKYEELRAHCLKKSCGSGDDEGGKRMASNYAALLLAWGYLCDFAGIPTNAGAFGDDVLAEMNRHITETSADRSPWVWILETALSEIDAGSFRHPFKFDDVDGEDCLLVRPAHIMDHIAGSTSLREKWNALPVKTPAVFRRQLLAAGVTVGDKEIERTIHSKRVQHLTPLSLKRLAGFGLSVARDMNHVREN
;
A
#
# COMPACT_ATOMS: atom_id res chain seq x y z
N THR A 1 13.23 -1.26 19.00
CA THR A 1 11.84 -1.36 18.51
C THR A 1 10.94 -1.42 19.72
N GLU A 2 10.17 -0.36 19.98
CA GLU A 2 9.21 -0.34 21.08
C GLU A 2 7.94 -1.03 20.57
N TYR A 3 7.72 -2.28 20.99
CA TYR A 3 6.47 -2.98 20.72
C TYR A 3 5.38 -2.39 21.61
N VAL A 4 4.31 -1.86 21.01
CA VAL A 4 3.11 -1.53 21.78
C VAL A 4 2.43 -2.85 22.11
N LEU A 5 2.48 -3.23 23.39
CA LEU A 5 1.63 -4.26 23.98
C LEU A 5 0.18 -3.75 24.04
N SER A 6 -0.45 -3.53 22.89
CA SER A 6 -1.89 -3.26 22.83
C SER A 6 -2.60 -4.60 23.02
N ALA A 7 -3.14 -4.79 24.23
CA ALA A 7 -3.89 -5.94 24.70
C ALA A 7 -3.07 -7.24 24.90
N PRO A 8 -2.77 -7.64 26.15
CA PRO A 8 -2.37 -9.00 26.46
C PRO A 8 -3.60 -9.90 26.30
N VAL A 9 -3.96 -10.26 25.07
CA VAL A 9 -4.91 -11.33 24.81
C VAL A 9 -4.14 -12.51 24.24
N LEU A 10 -3.82 -13.44 25.14
CA LEU A 10 -3.66 -14.87 24.86
C LEU A 10 -2.69 -15.26 23.72
N LEU A 11 -1.42 -14.85 23.82
CA LEU A 11 -0.32 -15.56 23.12
C LEU A 11 0.25 -16.74 23.93
N ALA A 12 -0.47 -17.20 24.96
CA ALA A 12 -0.08 -18.31 25.85
C ALA A 12 -1.07 -19.48 25.73
N GLY A 13 -1.24 -19.99 24.51
CA GLY A 13 -2.10 -21.15 24.24
C GLY A 13 -1.86 -21.83 22.89
N GLU A 14 -1.27 -21.15 21.92
CA GLU A 14 -0.83 -21.76 20.67
C GLU A 14 0.61 -22.29 20.79
N ASP A 15 0.71 -23.61 20.98
CA ASP A 15 1.95 -24.37 20.84
C ASP A 15 2.38 -24.35 19.36
N VAL A 16 3.20 -23.37 18.98
CA VAL A 16 3.65 -23.20 17.59
C VAL A 16 5.17 -23.01 17.56
N PRO A 17 5.92 -23.84 16.81
CA PRO A 17 7.37 -23.84 16.81
C PRO A 17 7.92 -22.51 16.27
N VAL A 18 8.53 -21.71 17.14
CA VAL A 18 8.95 -20.33 16.82
C VAL A 18 10.34 -20.32 16.20
N ARG A 19 10.44 -20.11 14.88
CA ARG A 19 11.68 -19.59 14.25
C ARG A 19 11.71 -18.05 14.19
N SER A 20 10.57 -17.35 14.29
CA SER A 20 10.52 -15.87 14.41
C SER A 20 9.11 -15.37 14.78
N LEU A 21 9.01 -14.40 15.69
CA LEU A 21 7.77 -13.68 16.07
C LEU A 21 7.37 -12.56 15.08
N HIS A 22 8.21 -12.27 14.07
CA HIS A 22 8.06 -11.06 13.25
C HIS A 22 6.74 -11.04 12.46
N GLY A 23 6.29 -12.16 11.91
CA GLY A 23 5.03 -12.24 11.17
C GLY A 23 3.76 -12.34 12.03
N LYS A 24 3.88 -12.35 13.37
CA LYS A 24 2.75 -12.52 14.30
C LYS A 24 2.34 -11.23 15.00
N LEU A 25 3.14 -10.16 14.88
CA LEU A 25 2.91 -8.90 15.59
C LEU A 25 2.62 -7.80 14.57
N VAL A 26 1.69 -6.91 14.90
CA VAL A 26 1.56 -5.64 14.18
C VAL A 26 2.63 -4.69 14.72
N ARG A 27 3.34 -4.02 13.82
CA ARG A 27 4.35 -3.03 14.20
C ARG A 27 3.73 -1.65 14.32
N THR A 28 4.29 -0.89 15.25
CA THR A 28 4.12 0.55 15.32
C THR A 28 5.48 1.16 15.60
N ASN A 29 5.80 2.25 14.91
CA ASN A 29 7.03 3.00 15.13
C ASN A 29 6.68 4.37 15.70
N LEU A 30 7.00 4.58 16.98
CA LEU A 30 6.75 5.84 17.70
C LEU A 30 7.93 6.82 17.63
N THR A 31 9.06 6.43 17.02
CA THR A 31 10.30 7.22 16.99
C THR A 31 10.12 8.45 16.11
N GLY A 32 10.29 9.66 16.67
CA GLY A 32 10.17 10.92 15.92
C GLY A 32 8.75 11.27 15.44
N LYS A 33 7.73 10.48 15.84
CA LYS A 33 6.33 10.62 15.41
C LYS A 33 5.37 10.92 16.56
N LYS A 34 5.89 11.32 17.73
CA LYS A 34 5.03 11.74 18.85
C LYS A 34 4.36 13.04 18.43
N GLY A 35 3.03 12.98 18.25
CA GLY A 35 2.21 14.15 17.96
C GLY A 35 2.28 15.18 19.10
N PRO A 36 1.56 16.31 18.95
CA PRO A 36 1.46 17.29 20.03
C PRO A 36 0.94 16.63 21.31
N MET A 37 1.38 17.16 22.45
CA MET A 37 0.88 16.72 23.75
C MET A 37 -0.64 16.79 23.78
N LEU A 38 -1.28 15.68 24.19
CA LEU A 38 -2.74 15.62 24.28
C LEU A 38 -3.26 16.63 25.31
N PRO A 39 -4.40 17.29 25.03
CA PRO A 39 -5.06 18.17 26.00
C PRO A 39 -5.38 17.40 27.30
N ARG A 40 -5.28 18.09 28.44
CA ARG A 40 -5.54 17.47 29.76
C ARG A 40 -7.02 17.30 30.06
N ASP A 41 -7.87 18.00 29.33
CA ASP A 41 -9.31 18.09 29.48
C ASP A 41 -10.09 17.15 28.54
N LEU A 42 -9.42 16.14 27.99
CA LEU A 42 -10.08 15.14 27.15
C LEU A 42 -11.17 14.39 27.94
N PRO A 43 -12.32 14.12 27.31
CA PRO A 43 -13.36 13.31 27.92
C PRO A 43 -12.84 11.90 28.22
N ARG A 44 -13.29 11.32 29.33
CA ARG A 44 -12.98 9.93 29.65
C ARG A 44 -13.65 9.01 28.64
N PHE A 45 -12.89 8.06 28.10
CA PHE A 45 -13.46 7.07 27.19
C PHE A 45 -14.45 6.16 27.95
N PRO A 46 -15.68 5.98 27.44
CA PRO A 46 -16.73 5.21 28.12
C PRO A 46 -16.52 3.69 27.92
N VAL A 47 -15.49 3.12 28.57
CA VAL A 47 -15.09 1.71 28.43
C VAL A 47 -16.25 0.73 28.67
N ARG A 48 -17.10 0.99 29.66
CA ARG A 48 -18.25 0.12 29.97
C ARG A 48 -19.23 0.05 28.79
N GLN A 49 -19.61 1.19 28.24
CA GLN A 49 -20.53 1.29 27.12
C GLN A 49 -19.92 0.66 25.86
N TRP A 50 -18.62 0.84 25.66
CA TRP A 50 -17.89 0.18 24.59
C TRP A 50 -17.96 -1.35 24.68
N LEU A 51 -17.72 -1.91 25.87
CA LEU A 51 -17.83 -3.36 26.08
C LEU A 51 -19.27 -3.88 25.92
N GLN A 52 -20.28 -3.09 26.31
CA GLN A 52 -21.68 -3.42 26.10
C GLN A 52 -22.02 -3.47 24.61
N TYR A 53 -21.60 -2.45 23.85
CA TYR A 53 -21.74 -2.43 22.39
C TYR A 53 -21.09 -3.65 21.73
N LEU A 54 -19.85 -3.99 22.11
CA LEU A 54 -19.16 -5.17 21.57
C LEU A 54 -19.89 -6.48 21.89
N ALA A 55 -20.54 -6.58 23.05
CA ALA A 55 -21.29 -7.77 23.45
C ALA A 55 -22.62 -7.94 22.69
N GLU A 56 -23.14 -6.86 22.09
CA GLU A 56 -24.35 -6.88 21.25
C GLU A 56 -24.05 -7.25 19.79
N LEU A 57 -22.78 -7.30 19.39
CA LEU A 57 -22.39 -7.67 18.04
C LEU A 57 -22.67 -9.16 17.76
N ASP A 58 -23.33 -9.42 16.65
CA ASP A 58 -23.51 -10.78 16.15
C ASP A 58 -22.19 -11.35 15.62
N ARG A 59 -21.89 -12.60 16.00
CA ARG A 59 -20.63 -13.26 15.66
C ARG A 59 -20.46 -13.43 14.16
N ASP A 60 -21.51 -13.87 13.47
CA ASP A 60 -21.40 -14.21 12.05
C ASP A 60 -21.21 -12.93 11.22
N THR A 61 -21.90 -11.85 11.59
CA THR A 61 -21.70 -10.50 11.04
C THR A 61 -20.26 -9.99 11.24
N VAL A 62 -19.66 -10.24 12.41
CA VAL A 62 -18.27 -9.86 12.70
C VAL A 62 -17.29 -10.64 11.81
N LEU A 63 -17.51 -11.94 11.63
CA LEU A 63 -16.66 -12.78 10.79
C LEU A 63 -16.76 -12.42 9.32
N ASP A 64 -17.96 -12.14 8.81
CA ASP A 64 -18.17 -11.71 7.43
C ASP A 64 -17.44 -10.40 7.14
N LYS A 65 -17.56 -9.43 8.05
CA LYS A 65 -16.86 -8.14 7.94
C LYS A 65 -15.34 -8.29 8.04
N TYR A 66 -14.88 -9.22 8.89
CA TYR A 66 -13.46 -9.55 8.96
C TYR A 66 -12.93 -10.13 7.63
N GLU A 67 -13.65 -11.06 7.01
CA GLU A 67 -13.24 -11.64 5.73
C GLU A 67 -13.25 -10.62 4.59
N GLU A 68 -14.20 -9.68 4.58
CA GLU A 68 -14.20 -8.55 3.65
C GLU A 68 -12.92 -7.69 3.81
N LEU A 69 -12.59 -7.31 5.04
CA LEU A 69 -11.40 -6.50 5.34
C LEU A 69 -10.11 -7.26 5.06
N ARG A 70 -10.10 -8.58 5.30
CA ARG A 70 -8.97 -9.45 4.97
C ARG A 70 -8.76 -9.53 3.46
N ALA A 71 -9.82 -9.71 2.68
CA ALA A 71 -9.76 -9.68 1.23
C ALA A 71 -9.27 -8.31 0.72
N HIS A 72 -9.71 -7.22 1.36
CA HIS A 72 -9.23 -5.87 1.07
C HIS A 72 -7.72 -5.73 1.32
N CYS A 73 -7.23 -6.17 2.49
CA CYS A 73 -5.82 -6.13 2.84
C CYS A 73 -4.97 -6.97 1.89
N LEU A 74 -5.42 -8.19 1.54
CA LEU A 74 -4.73 -9.06 0.59
C LEU A 74 -4.62 -8.41 -0.80
N LYS A 75 -5.71 -7.78 -1.28
CA LYS A 75 -5.72 -7.06 -2.55
C LYS A 75 -4.79 -5.85 -2.55
N LYS A 76 -4.62 -5.21 -1.40
CA LYS A 76 -3.76 -4.03 -1.19
C LYS A 76 -2.36 -4.38 -0.67
N SER A 77 -1.99 -5.65 -0.69
CA SER A 77 -0.68 -6.14 -0.27
C SER A 77 0.38 -5.93 -1.36
N CYS A 78 1.60 -5.61 -0.96
CA CYS A 78 2.77 -5.60 -1.83
C CYS A 78 3.36 -7.00 -2.07
N GLY A 79 2.93 -8.02 -1.31
CA GLY A 79 3.29 -9.43 -1.54
C GLY A 79 2.50 -10.05 -2.70
N SER A 80 2.94 -11.20 -3.22
CA SER A 80 2.18 -11.91 -4.28
C SER A 80 0.93 -12.61 -3.73
N GLY A 81 0.94 -12.89 -2.41
CA GLY A 81 -0.11 -13.63 -1.73
C GLY A 81 0.22 -15.11 -1.58
N ASP A 82 1.28 -15.61 -2.19
CA ASP A 82 1.70 -17.01 -2.04
C ASP A 82 2.43 -17.25 -0.72
N ASP A 83 3.13 -16.24 -0.20
CA ASP A 83 3.82 -16.29 1.09
C ASP A 83 2.84 -16.33 2.28
N GLU A 84 2.91 -17.42 3.06
CA GLU A 84 2.16 -17.59 4.31
C GLU A 84 2.49 -16.52 5.36
N GLY A 85 3.71 -15.94 5.30
CA GLY A 85 4.07 -14.78 6.12
C GLY A 85 3.24 -13.55 5.75
N GLY A 86 3.24 -13.17 4.47
CA GLY A 86 2.43 -12.11 3.88
C GLY A 86 0.94 -12.24 4.17
N LYS A 87 0.36 -13.43 3.95
CA LYS A 87 -1.06 -13.70 4.23
C LYS A 87 -1.41 -13.48 5.70
N ARG A 88 -0.57 -14.00 6.61
CA ARG A 88 -0.78 -13.86 8.06
C ARG A 88 -0.72 -12.40 8.50
N MET A 89 0.23 -11.62 7.96
CA MET A 89 0.31 -10.19 8.25
C MET A 89 -0.96 -9.47 7.77
N ALA A 90 -1.40 -9.69 6.53
CA ALA A 90 -2.63 -9.08 6.02
C ALA A 90 -3.86 -9.38 6.91
N SER A 91 -3.99 -10.61 7.41
CA SER A 91 -5.01 -10.99 8.38
C SER A 91 -4.93 -10.19 9.69
N ASN A 92 -3.73 -10.00 10.24
CA ASN A 92 -3.53 -9.24 11.48
C ASN A 92 -3.90 -7.75 11.32
N TYR A 93 -3.52 -7.14 10.19
CA TYR A 93 -3.88 -5.75 9.90
C TYR A 93 -5.37 -5.59 9.59
N ALA A 94 -6.02 -6.59 8.99
CA ALA A 94 -7.47 -6.62 8.80
C ALA A 94 -8.23 -6.61 10.15
N ALA A 95 -7.74 -7.32 11.16
CA ALA A 95 -8.31 -7.28 12.50
C ALA A 95 -8.24 -5.87 13.14
N LEU A 96 -7.17 -5.11 12.87
CA LEU A 96 -7.07 -3.71 13.31
C LEU A 96 -8.06 -2.80 12.60
N LEU A 97 -8.24 -2.96 11.28
CA LEU A 97 -9.25 -2.23 10.53
C LEU A 97 -10.66 -2.53 11.04
N LEU A 98 -10.92 -3.78 11.42
CA LEU A 98 -12.20 -4.20 11.98
C LEU A 98 -12.45 -3.52 13.34
N ALA A 99 -11.46 -3.57 14.23
CA ALA A 99 -11.53 -2.92 15.54
C ALA A 99 -11.72 -1.39 15.41
N TRP A 100 -11.02 -0.76 14.47
CA TRP A 100 -11.19 0.65 14.15
C TRP A 100 -12.58 0.97 13.61
N GLY A 101 -13.10 0.13 12.71
CA GLY A 101 -14.44 0.27 12.16
C GLY A 101 -15.52 0.24 13.24
N TYR A 102 -15.44 -0.70 14.18
CA TYR A 102 -16.36 -0.77 15.31
C TYR A 102 -16.18 0.38 16.30
N LEU A 103 -14.95 0.83 16.54
CA LEU A 103 -14.70 2.00 17.37
C LEU A 103 -15.32 3.26 16.75
N CYS A 104 -15.21 3.41 15.43
CA CYS A 104 -15.83 4.52 14.69
C CYS A 104 -17.34 4.49 14.78
N ASP A 105 -17.94 3.31 14.58
CA ASP A 105 -19.39 3.10 14.69
C ASP A 105 -19.89 3.47 16.10
N PHE A 106 -19.23 2.96 17.14
CA PHE A 106 -19.55 3.29 18.53
C PHE A 106 -19.39 4.79 18.85
N ALA A 107 -18.35 5.43 18.32
CA ALA A 107 -18.09 6.85 18.53
C ALA A 107 -18.92 7.77 17.62
N GLY A 108 -19.70 7.22 16.69
CA GLY A 108 -20.48 8.00 15.71
C GLY A 108 -19.60 8.82 14.76
N ILE A 109 -18.38 8.37 14.48
CA ILE A 109 -17.44 9.06 13.58
C ILE A 109 -17.26 8.29 12.26
N PRO A 110 -16.90 8.98 11.16
CA PRO A 110 -16.57 8.31 9.90
C PRO A 110 -15.38 7.36 10.02
N THR A 111 -15.43 6.21 9.36
CA THR A 111 -14.33 5.22 9.35
C THR A 111 -13.05 5.72 8.67
N ASN A 112 -13.14 6.75 7.82
CA ASN A 112 -12.01 7.43 7.21
C ASN A 112 -11.42 8.55 8.09
N ALA A 113 -11.91 8.74 9.32
CA ALA A 113 -11.40 9.73 10.23
C ALA A 113 -9.89 9.56 10.46
N GLY A 114 -9.14 10.66 10.27
CA GLY A 114 -7.69 10.68 10.48
C GLY A 114 -6.88 9.83 9.50
N ALA A 115 -7.46 9.36 8.38
CA ALA A 115 -6.79 8.49 7.41
C ALA A 115 -6.23 7.17 8.00
N PHE A 116 -6.74 6.73 9.15
CA PHE A 116 -6.21 5.56 9.87
C PHE A 116 -6.18 4.30 9.01
N GLY A 117 -7.21 4.06 8.20
CA GLY A 117 -7.27 2.90 7.31
C GLY A 117 -6.12 2.88 6.29
N ASP A 118 -5.82 4.02 5.67
CA ASP A 118 -4.73 4.15 4.70
C ASP A 118 -3.36 3.97 5.39
N ASP A 119 -3.19 4.55 6.59
CA ASP A 119 -1.97 4.43 7.37
C ASP A 119 -1.71 2.97 7.81
N VAL A 120 -2.76 2.23 8.19
CA VAL A 120 -2.69 0.81 8.53
C VAL A 120 -2.26 -0.02 7.32
N LEU A 121 -2.79 0.24 6.13
CA LEU A 121 -2.39 -0.44 4.90
C LEU A 121 -0.94 -0.11 4.50
N ALA A 122 -0.53 1.16 4.64
CA ALA A 122 0.84 1.57 4.38
C ALA A 122 1.83 0.90 5.35
N GLU A 123 1.48 0.79 6.63
CA GLU A 123 2.30 0.09 7.62
C GLU A 123 2.33 -1.42 7.38
N MET A 124 1.21 -2.01 6.95
CA MET A 124 1.16 -3.42 6.52
C MET A 124 2.16 -3.68 5.39
N ASN A 125 2.12 -2.88 4.33
CA ASN A 125 3.03 -3.04 3.20
C ASN A 125 4.49 -2.80 3.56
N ARG A 126 4.78 -1.80 4.42
CA ARG A 126 6.12 -1.59 4.98
C ARG A 126 6.59 -2.84 5.72
N HIS A 127 5.74 -3.40 6.58
CA HIS A 127 6.07 -4.59 7.36
C HIS A 127 6.32 -5.81 6.47
N ILE A 128 5.46 -6.06 5.47
CA ILE A 128 5.66 -7.13 4.48
C ILE A 128 6.96 -6.89 3.70
N THR A 129 7.24 -5.64 3.35
CA THR A 129 8.44 -5.27 2.60
C THR A 129 9.72 -5.62 3.36
N GLU A 130 9.75 -5.35 4.66
CA GLU A 130 10.91 -5.63 5.52
C GLU A 130 11.09 -7.11 5.89
N THR A 131 10.04 -7.93 5.78
CA THR A 131 10.04 -9.30 6.32
C THR A 131 9.89 -10.40 5.28
N SER A 132 9.31 -10.10 4.13
CA SER A 132 9.11 -11.04 3.04
C SER A 132 9.92 -10.63 1.81
N ALA A 133 10.59 -11.60 1.20
CA ALA A 133 11.19 -11.44 -0.13
C ALA A 133 10.13 -11.59 -1.25
N ASP A 134 8.93 -12.04 -0.91
CA ASP A 134 7.82 -12.16 -1.86
C ASP A 134 7.26 -10.79 -2.23
N ARG A 135 7.07 -10.58 -3.53
CA ARG A 135 6.58 -9.31 -4.09
C ARG A 135 5.59 -9.59 -5.21
N SER A 136 4.52 -8.80 -5.20
CA SER A 136 3.57 -8.75 -6.28
C SER A 136 4.29 -8.37 -7.59
N PRO A 137 4.00 -9.02 -8.72
CA PRO A 137 4.70 -8.76 -9.98
C PRO A 137 4.67 -7.30 -10.42
N TRP A 138 3.55 -6.61 -10.24
CA TRP A 138 3.41 -5.20 -10.61
C TRP A 138 4.30 -4.28 -9.77
N VAL A 139 4.50 -4.60 -8.48
CA VAL A 139 5.39 -3.84 -7.57
C VAL A 139 6.80 -3.93 -8.10
N TRP A 140 7.26 -5.14 -8.43
CA TRP A 140 8.61 -5.37 -8.94
C TRP A 140 8.87 -4.72 -10.32
N ILE A 141 7.88 -4.79 -11.23
CA ILE A 141 7.93 -4.11 -12.53
C ILE A 141 8.09 -2.61 -12.33
N LEU A 142 7.25 -2.03 -11.47
CA LEU A 142 7.24 -0.59 -11.25
C LEU A 142 8.50 -0.13 -10.51
N GLU A 143 8.95 -0.83 -9.48
CA GLU A 143 10.22 -0.57 -8.79
C GLU A 143 11.41 -0.54 -9.75
N THR A 144 11.47 -1.52 -10.67
CA THR A 144 12.50 -1.56 -11.71
C THR A 144 12.40 -0.35 -12.64
N ALA A 145 11.19 0.01 -13.08
CA ALA A 145 10.98 1.17 -13.94
C ALA A 145 11.33 2.51 -13.25
N LEU A 146 10.95 2.68 -11.99
CA LEU A 146 11.27 3.89 -11.20
C LEU A 146 12.79 4.01 -10.98
N SER A 147 13.48 2.89 -10.71
CA SER A 147 14.95 2.87 -10.60
C SER A 147 15.62 3.29 -11.91
N GLU A 148 15.08 2.88 -13.06
CA GLU A 148 15.61 3.27 -14.38
C GLU A 148 15.32 4.75 -14.71
N ILE A 149 14.20 5.30 -14.22
CA ILE A 149 13.88 6.73 -14.31
C ILE A 149 14.88 7.53 -13.47
N ASP A 150 15.11 7.12 -12.22
CA ASP A 150 16.07 7.77 -11.32
C ASP A 150 17.50 7.72 -11.85
N ALA A 151 17.87 6.62 -12.51
CA ALA A 151 19.17 6.47 -13.15
C ALA A 151 19.29 7.23 -14.50
N GLY A 152 18.22 7.91 -14.96
CA GLY A 152 18.19 8.58 -16.27
C GLY A 152 18.30 7.63 -17.46
N SER A 153 18.09 6.33 -17.24
CA SER A 153 18.23 5.28 -18.26
C SER A 153 16.91 4.96 -18.96
N PHE A 154 15.77 5.36 -18.38
CA PHE A 154 14.44 5.20 -18.97
C PHE A 154 14.21 6.15 -20.16
N ARG A 155 14.14 5.60 -21.38
CA ARG A 155 14.14 6.40 -22.62
C ARG A 155 12.75 6.76 -23.16
N HIS A 156 11.71 6.10 -22.66
CA HIS A 156 10.36 6.33 -23.15
C HIS A 156 9.74 7.60 -22.54
N PRO A 157 8.76 8.24 -23.21
CA PRO A 157 8.10 9.41 -22.66
C PRO A 157 7.41 9.13 -21.32
N PHE A 158 7.76 9.92 -20.31
CA PHE A 158 7.08 10.04 -19.04
C PHE A 158 7.04 11.51 -18.62
N LYS A 159 6.13 11.86 -17.71
CA LYS A 159 6.04 13.22 -17.14
C LYS A 159 5.51 13.17 -15.72
N PHE A 160 6.01 14.03 -14.85
CA PHE A 160 5.36 14.31 -13.57
C PHE A 160 4.38 15.47 -13.75
N ASP A 161 3.11 15.27 -13.37
CA ASP A 161 2.07 16.28 -13.53
C ASP A 161 1.02 16.13 -12.42
N ASP A 162 0.26 17.19 -12.17
CA ASP A 162 -0.91 17.13 -11.29
C ASP A 162 -2.11 16.58 -12.09
N VAL A 163 -2.78 15.58 -11.51
CA VAL A 163 -4.02 15.01 -12.05
C VAL A 163 -5.01 14.90 -10.92
N ASP A 164 -6.15 15.57 -11.05
CA ASP A 164 -7.22 15.60 -10.05
C ASP A 164 -6.73 15.99 -8.64
N GLY A 165 -5.70 16.85 -8.54
CA GLY A 165 -5.10 17.29 -7.28
C GLY A 165 -4.13 16.29 -6.63
N GLU A 166 -3.75 15.22 -7.34
CA GLU A 166 -2.70 14.30 -6.93
C GLU A 166 -1.46 14.41 -7.83
N ASP A 167 -0.28 14.52 -7.21
CA ASP A 167 1.01 14.42 -7.90
C ASP A 167 1.15 13.02 -8.52
N CYS A 168 1.20 12.96 -9.86
CA CYS A 168 1.21 11.72 -10.62
C CYS A 168 2.43 11.57 -11.52
N LEU A 169 2.94 10.34 -11.63
CA LEU A 169 3.78 9.91 -12.74
C LEU A 169 2.89 9.49 -13.90
N LEU A 170 2.97 10.21 -15.01
CA LEU A 170 2.29 9.90 -16.26
C LEU A 170 3.21 9.05 -17.14
N VAL A 171 2.85 7.79 -17.32
CA VAL A 171 3.63 6.85 -18.15
C VAL A 171 2.70 5.82 -18.80
N ARG A 172 3.10 5.27 -19.95
CA ARG A 172 2.38 4.15 -20.55
C ARG A 172 2.88 2.84 -19.96
N PRO A 173 2.00 1.94 -19.48
CA PRO A 173 2.39 0.59 -19.07
C PRO A 173 3.14 -0.17 -20.17
N ALA A 174 2.77 0.04 -21.44
CA ALA A 174 3.48 -0.55 -22.58
C ALA A 174 4.94 -0.11 -22.67
N HIS A 175 5.22 1.20 -22.49
CA HIS A 175 6.58 1.72 -22.51
C HIS A 175 7.45 1.15 -21.38
N ILE A 176 6.87 0.90 -20.21
CA ILE A 176 7.58 0.24 -19.11
C ILE A 176 7.99 -1.18 -19.52
N MET A 177 7.05 -1.95 -20.07
CA MET A 177 7.33 -3.33 -20.48
C MET A 177 8.35 -3.38 -21.63
N ASP A 178 8.21 -2.49 -22.61
CA ASP A 178 9.14 -2.40 -23.75
C ASP A 178 10.55 -2.01 -23.29
N HIS A 179 10.67 -1.06 -22.34
CA HIS A 179 11.96 -0.67 -21.76
C HIS A 179 12.66 -1.83 -21.08
N ILE A 180 11.93 -2.57 -20.23
CA ILE A 180 12.49 -3.70 -19.48
C ILE A 180 12.87 -4.84 -20.43
N ALA A 181 12.03 -5.13 -21.44
CA ALA A 181 12.30 -6.17 -22.43
C ALA A 181 13.49 -5.84 -23.35
N GLY A 182 13.64 -4.57 -23.74
CA GLY A 182 14.69 -4.11 -24.65
C GLY A 182 16.05 -3.83 -23.99
N SER A 183 16.09 -3.64 -22.67
CA SER A 183 17.32 -3.30 -21.95
C SER A 183 18.15 -4.53 -21.63
N THR A 184 19.39 -4.56 -22.12
CA THR A 184 20.30 -5.71 -21.93
C THR A 184 20.62 -5.95 -20.44
N SER A 185 20.76 -4.89 -19.66
CA SER A 185 20.98 -4.93 -18.20
C SER A 185 19.80 -5.49 -17.41
N LEU A 186 18.59 -5.47 -17.99
CA LEU A 186 17.36 -5.92 -17.34
C LEU A 186 16.91 -7.30 -17.82
N ARG A 187 17.69 -7.97 -18.67
CA ARG A 187 17.31 -9.25 -19.29
C ARG A 187 17.01 -10.34 -18.26
N GLU A 188 17.81 -10.44 -17.19
CA GLU A 188 17.56 -11.40 -16.12
C GLU A 188 16.25 -11.09 -15.38
N LYS A 189 16.01 -9.82 -15.04
CA LYS A 189 14.76 -9.37 -14.42
C LYS A 189 13.57 -9.68 -15.32
N TRP A 190 13.65 -9.36 -16.62
CA TRP A 190 12.61 -9.66 -17.60
C TRP A 190 12.27 -11.16 -17.69
N ASN A 191 13.28 -12.02 -17.67
CA ASN A 191 13.07 -13.46 -17.77
C ASN A 191 12.36 -14.04 -16.55
N ALA A 192 12.65 -13.50 -15.36
CA ALA A 192 12.04 -13.92 -14.11
C ALA A 192 10.65 -13.28 -13.85
N LEU A 193 10.22 -12.31 -14.65
CA LEU A 193 8.88 -11.73 -14.52
C LEU A 193 7.76 -12.71 -14.91
N PRO A 194 6.77 -12.95 -14.02
CA PRO A 194 5.61 -13.78 -14.34
C PRO A 194 4.60 -13.04 -15.23
N VAL A 195 4.67 -11.71 -15.29
CA VAL A 195 3.81 -10.86 -16.12
C VAL A 195 4.66 -10.21 -17.22
N LYS A 196 4.35 -10.52 -18.47
CA LYS A 196 5.06 -9.97 -19.65
C LYS A 196 4.18 -9.10 -20.56
N THR A 197 2.87 -9.05 -20.29
CA THR A 197 1.93 -8.32 -21.14
C THR A 197 1.53 -6.98 -20.50
N PRO A 198 1.58 -5.86 -21.25
CA PRO A 198 1.18 -4.55 -20.74
C PRO A 198 -0.26 -4.50 -20.23
N ALA A 199 -1.16 -5.28 -20.85
CA ALA A 199 -2.57 -5.34 -20.45
C ALA A 199 -2.78 -5.95 -19.05
N VAL A 200 -2.04 -7.02 -18.73
CA VAL A 200 -2.10 -7.64 -17.40
C VAL A 200 -1.46 -6.72 -16.36
N PHE A 201 -0.31 -6.12 -16.68
CA PHE A 201 0.34 -5.15 -15.81
C PHE A 201 -0.59 -3.96 -15.49
N ARG A 202 -1.24 -3.38 -16.50
CA ARG A 202 -2.22 -2.30 -16.30
C ARG A 202 -3.38 -2.73 -15.40
N ARG A 203 -3.92 -3.94 -15.58
CA ARG A 203 -4.99 -4.47 -14.74
C ARG A 203 -4.55 -4.59 -13.28
N GLN A 204 -3.31 -4.99 -13.03
CA GLN A 204 -2.76 -5.05 -11.68
C GLN A 204 -2.62 -3.66 -11.04
N LEU A 205 -2.18 -2.64 -11.80
CA LEU A 205 -2.11 -1.26 -11.31
C LEU A 205 -3.50 -0.70 -10.94
N LEU A 206 -4.51 -0.95 -11.78
CA LEU A 206 -5.91 -0.57 -11.51
C LEU A 206 -6.44 -1.30 -10.26
N ALA A 207 -6.18 -2.61 -10.15
CA ALA A 207 -6.62 -3.40 -9.01
C ALA A 207 -5.95 -2.95 -7.69
N ALA A 208 -4.68 -2.56 -7.74
CA ALA A 208 -3.96 -1.97 -6.61
C ALA A 208 -4.49 -0.57 -6.25
N GLY A 209 -5.20 0.11 -7.16
CA GLY A 209 -5.79 1.43 -6.95
C GLY A 209 -4.76 2.57 -6.90
N VAL A 210 -3.57 2.36 -7.49
CA VAL A 210 -2.51 3.38 -7.57
C VAL A 210 -2.72 4.38 -8.71
N THR A 211 -3.68 4.10 -9.59
CA THR A 211 -4.05 4.97 -10.71
C THR A 211 -5.05 6.05 -10.29
N VAL A 212 -4.92 7.25 -10.84
CA VAL A 212 -5.84 8.37 -10.60
C VAL A 212 -6.83 8.54 -11.76
N GLY A 213 -8.12 8.40 -11.47
CA GLY A 213 -9.16 8.41 -12.50
C GLY A 213 -9.21 7.12 -13.33
N ASP A 214 -10.34 6.94 -14.02
CA ASP A 214 -10.61 5.73 -14.84
C ASP A 214 -10.17 5.89 -16.30
N LYS A 215 -9.79 7.11 -16.70
CA LYS A 215 -9.49 7.45 -18.09
C LYS A 215 -8.01 7.66 -18.29
N GLU A 216 -7.52 7.15 -19.42
CA GLU A 216 -6.19 7.49 -19.86
C GLU A 216 -6.12 8.96 -20.26
N ILE A 217 -4.97 9.54 -20.00
CA ILE A 217 -4.73 10.96 -20.20
C ILE A 217 -3.86 11.15 -21.43
N GLU A 218 -4.05 12.29 -22.06
CA GLU A 218 -3.16 12.77 -23.09
C GLU A 218 -2.37 13.98 -22.58
N ARG A 219 -1.07 13.98 -22.86
CA ARG A 219 -0.18 15.11 -22.60
C ARG A 219 0.83 15.28 -23.73
N THR A 220 1.31 16.51 -23.89
CA THR A 220 2.48 16.80 -24.70
C THR A 220 3.73 16.57 -23.86
N ILE A 221 4.62 15.68 -24.30
CA ILE A 221 5.91 15.36 -23.68
C ILE A 221 6.97 15.52 -24.77
N HIS A 222 8.00 16.34 -24.53
CA HIS A 222 9.08 16.63 -25.50
C HIS A 222 8.54 16.99 -26.91
N SER A 223 7.61 17.94 -26.96
CA SER A 223 6.95 18.41 -28.20
C SER A 223 6.16 17.35 -28.98
N LYS A 224 5.92 16.17 -28.40
CA LYS A 224 5.10 15.10 -28.98
C LYS A 224 3.85 14.87 -28.15
N ARG A 225 2.69 14.76 -28.81
CA ARG A 225 1.42 14.40 -28.19
C ARG A 225 1.43 12.90 -27.88
N VAL A 226 1.37 12.56 -26.59
CA VAL A 226 1.35 11.17 -26.10
C VAL A 226 0.01 10.89 -25.47
N GLN A 227 -0.77 10.02 -26.12
CA GLN A 227 -2.06 9.50 -25.63
C GLN A 227 -1.88 8.33 -24.66
N HIS A 228 -2.97 7.78 -24.11
CA HIS A 228 -2.94 6.52 -23.35
C HIS A 228 -2.02 6.53 -22.11
N LEU A 229 -1.72 7.71 -21.55
CA LEU A 229 -0.92 7.82 -20.34
C LEU A 229 -1.74 7.37 -19.14
N THR A 230 -1.14 6.51 -18.32
CA THR A 230 -1.73 6.08 -17.05
C THR A 230 -1.18 6.97 -15.95
N PRO A 231 -2.03 7.76 -15.26
CA PRO A 231 -1.60 8.57 -14.12
C PRO A 231 -1.41 7.68 -12.89
N LEU A 232 -0.19 7.60 -12.37
CA LEU A 232 0.15 6.85 -11.16
C LEU A 232 0.41 7.81 -10.00
N SER A 233 -0.45 7.79 -8.98
CA SER A 233 -0.31 8.67 -7.81
C SER A 233 0.95 8.33 -7.02
N LEU A 234 1.85 9.31 -6.89
CA LEU A 234 3.08 9.15 -6.11
C LEU A 234 2.77 8.89 -4.62
N LYS A 235 1.70 9.50 -4.10
CA LYS A 235 1.24 9.27 -2.71
C LYS A 235 0.79 7.83 -2.51
N ARG A 236 0.00 7.28 -3.43
CA ARG A 236 -0.51 5.90 -3.32
C ARG A 236 0.61 4.88 -3.53
N LEU A 237 1.54 5.15 -4.44
CA LEU A 237 2.73 4.32 -4.66
C LEU A 237 3.62 4.22 -3.41
N ALA A 238 3.79 5.33 -2.69
CA ALA A 238 4.57 5.34 -1.43
C ALA A 238 4.00 4.36 -0.39
N GLY A 239 2.68 4.13 -0.39
CA GLY A 239 2.02 3.14 0.47
C GLY A 239 2.41 1.68 0.18
N PHE A 240 3.03 1.41 -0.97
CA PHE A 240 3.60 0.10 -1.34
C PHE A 240 5.13 0.06 -1.24
N GLY A 241 5.75 1.12 -0.70
CA GLY A 241 7.21 1.27 -0.65
C GLY A 241 7.84 1.70 -1.98
N LEU A 242 7.04 2.19 -2.94
CA LEU A 242 7.51 2.64 -4.25
C LEU A 242 7.71 4.16 -4.24
N SER A 243 8.90 4.60 -4.64
CA SER A 243 9.27 6.02 -4.75
C SER A 243 10.13 6.27 -5.97
N VAL A 244 10.14 7.52 -6.43
CA VAL A 244 10.96 7.99 -7.54
C VAL A 244 11.45 9.40 -7.23
N ALA A 245 12.71 9.68 -7.55
CA ALA A 245 13.29 10.99 -7.40
C ALA A 245 12.64 11.96 -8.39
N ARG A 246 12.04 13.02 -7.87
CA ARG A 246 11.55 14.12 -8.71
C ARG A 246 12.73 15.04 -8.98
N ASP A 247 13.43 14.81 -10.09
CA ASP A 247 14.46 15.74 -10.52
C ASP A 247 13.79 17.06 -10.94
N MET A 248 13.84 18.07 -10.07
CA MET A 248 13.19 19.38 -10.29
C MET A 248 13.75 20.14 -11.50
N ASN A 249 14.79 19.61 -12.15
CA ASN A 249 15.37 20.18 -13.36
C ASN A 249 14.46 20.05 -14.59
N HIS A 250 13.50 19.11 -14.62
CA HIS A 250 12.54 19.00 -15.74
C HIS A 250 11.39 20.01 -15.70
N VAL A 251 11.31 20.89 -14.68
CA VAL A 251 10.35 22.00 -14.62
C VAL A 251 10.95 23.30 -15.20
N ARG A 252 12.24 23.30 -15.57
CA ARG A 252 12.91 24.44 -16.20
C ARG A 252 13.27 24.16 -17.64
N GLU A 253 12.27 23.94 -18.49
CA GLU A 253 12.38 24.28 -19.92
C GLU A 253 10.97 24.28 -20.55
N ASN A 254 10.40 25.50 -20.54
CA ASN A 254 9.31 26.04 -21.38
C ASN A 254 7.95 25.31 -21.44
#